data_AF-A0A1W1IJL8-F1
#
_entry.id   AF-A0A1W1IJL8-F1
#
_cell.length_a   1.000
_cell.length_b   1.000
_cell.length_c   1.000
_cell.angle_alpha   90.00
_cell.angle_beta   90.00
_cell.angle_gamma   90.00
#
_symmetry.space_group_name_H-M   'P 1'
#
loop_
_entity.id
_entity.type
_entity.pdbx_description
1 polymer ?
#
loop_
_entity_poly.entity_id
_entity_poly.type
_entity_poly.pdbx_seq_one_letter_code
_entity_poly.pdbx_strand_id
1 'polypeptide(L)'
;MDMRKQDGITLIEKIATTSNLVVACEKVYKNKGAAGIDGITVYEIDDHMVKYQKAIIAKLLDGTYEPQPVKRVSIPKENGSMRNLGIPVVRDRVVQQAILQII
;
A
#
# COMPACT_ATOMS: atom_id res chain seq x y z
N MET A 1 -16.31 -26.57 -16.88
CA MET A 1 -15.52 -26.03 -15.75
C MET A 1 -14.46 -25.13 -16.35
N ASP A 2 -14.69 -23.83 -16.31
CA ASP A 2 -13.78 -22.85 -16.92
C ASP A 2 -12.69 -22.48 -15.90
N MET A 3 -11.54 -23.14 -16.03
CA MET A 3 -10.32 -22.76 -15.31
C MET A 3 -9.79 -21.48 -15.93
N ARG A 4 -10.30 -20.33 -15.46
CA ARG A 4 -9.74 -19.00 -15.74
C ARG A 4 -8.24 -19.04 -15.38
N LYS A 5 -7.38 -19.14 -16.39
CA LYS A 5 -5.94 -18.93 -16.25
C LYS A 5 -5.77 -17.49 -15.75
N GLN A 6 -5.46 -17.32 -14.47
CA GLN A 6 -4.88 -16.08 -13.98
C GLN A 6 -3.41 -16.09 -14.41
N ASP A 7 -3.13 -15.49 -15.55
CA ASP A 7 -1.79 -15.05 -15.88
C ASP A 7 -1.43 -13.84 -15.01
N GLY A 8 -0.28 -13.86 -14.34
CA GLY A 8 0.11 -12.80 -13.40
C GLY A 8 0.18 -11.39 -14.03
N ILE A 9 0.31 -11.32 -15.36
CA ILE A 9 0.27 -10.07 -16.14
C ILE A 9 -1.13 -9.42 -16.07
N THR A 10 -2.22 -10.18 -16.21
CA THR A 10 -3.57 -9.59 -16.10
C THR A 10 -3.89 -9.16 -14.68
N LEU A 11 -3.19 -9.70 -13.68
CA LEU A 11 -3.37 -9.32 -12.28
C LEU A 11 -2.71 -7.98 -11.98
N ILE A 12 -1.47 -7.77 -12.43
CA ILE A 12 -0.76 -6.50 -12.19
C ILE A 12 -1.44 -5.34 -12.89
N GLU A 13 -1.98 -5.57 -14.09
CA GLU A 13 -2.77 -4.57 -14.84
C GLU A 13 -4.02 -4.14 -14.06
N LYS A 14 -4.72 -5.07 -13.42
CA LYS A 14 -5.90 -4.77 -12.58
C LYS A 14 -5.51 -4.02 -11.31
N ILE A 15 -4.40 -4.41 -10.68
CA ILE A 15 -3.87 -3.76 -9.47
C ILE A 15 -3.49 -2.30 -9.79
N ALA A 16 -2.80 -2.07 -10.90
CA ALA A 16 -2.22 -0.78 -11.28
C ALA A 16 -3.22 0.18 -11.98
N THR A 17 -4.53 -0.05 -11.86
CA THR A 17 -5.52 0.90 -12.36
C THR A 17 -5.69 2.10 -11.43
N THR A 18 -5.89 3.29 -12.00
CA THR A 18 -6.19 4.51 -11.24
C THR A 18 -7.40 4.33 -10.31
N SER A 19 -8.48 3.72 -10.77
CA SER A 19 -9.67 3.48 -9.97
C SER A 19 -9.39 2.58 -8.76
N ASN A 20 -8.63 1.50 -8.95
CA ASN A 20 -8.25 0.60 -7.85
C ASN A 20 -7.37 1.31 -6.81
N LEU A 21 -6.40 2.12 -7.26
CA LEU A 21 -5.54 2.91 -6.37
C LEU A 21 -6.33 3.96 -5.58
N VAL A 22 -7.32 4.61 -6.18
CA VAL A 22 -8.19 5.58 -5.48
C VAL A 22 -8.97 4.88 -4.35
N VAL A 23 -9.61 3.74 -4.64
CA VAL A 23 -10.31 2.95 -3.61
C VAL A 23 -9.35 2.48 -2.51
N ALA A 24 -8.12 2.13 -2.87
CA ALA A 24 -7.09 1.77 -1.90
C ALA A 24 -6.68 2.95 -1.01
N CYS A 25 -6.58 4.17 -1.56
CA CYS A 25 -6.32 5.39 -0.79
C CYS A 25 -7.41 5.63 0.24
N GLU A 26 -8.69 5.52 -0.14
CA GLU A 26 -9.81 5.69 0.78
C GLU A 26 -9.77 4.69 1.94
N LYS A 27 -9.44 3.42 1.67
CA LYS A 27 -9.30 2.41 2.72
C LYS A 27 -8.12 2.70 3.64
N VAL A 28 -6.97 3.08 3.10
CA VAL A 28 -5.79 3.43 3.90
C VAL A 28 -6.08 4.64 4.79
N TYR A 29 -6.76 5.66 4.26
CA TYR A 29 -7.22 6.81 5.03
C TYR A 29 -8.13 6.39 6.19
N LYS A 30 -9.15 5.57 5.92
CA LYS A 30 -10.09 5.06 6.94
C LYS A 30 -9.40 4.21 8.02
N ASN A 31 -8.38 3.43 7.65
CA ASN A 31 -7.61 2.59 8.55
C ASN A 31 -6.71 3.39 9.51
N LYS A 32 -6.48 4.68 9.24
CA LYS A 32 -5.60 5.55 10.03
C LYS A 32 -4.19 4.94 10.17
N GLY A 33 -3.59 5.05 11.35
CA GLY A 33 -2.27 4.51 11.65
C GLY A 33 -1.16 5.56 11.54
N ALA A 34 -0.07 5.30 12.25
CA ALA A 34 1.07 6.21 12.31
C ALA A 34 1.80 6.30 10.97
N ALA A 35 2.57 7.38 10.80
CA ALA A 35 3.43 7.58 9.65
C ALA A 35 4.58 6.55 9.59
N GLY A 36 5.01 6.25 8.37
CA GLY A 36 6.17 5.41 8.09
C GLY A 36 7.48 6.16 8.35
N ILE A 37 8.57 5.65 7.75
CA ILE A 37 9.92 6.24 7.91
C ILE A 37 10.04 7.64 7.30
N ASP A 38 9.19 7.97 6.33
CA ASP A 38 9.16 9.25 5.61
C ASP A 38 8.38 10.35 6.34
N GLY A 39 7.72 10.01 7.46
CA GLY A 39 6.97 10.97 8.27
C GLY A 39 5.62 11.39 7.70
N ILE A 40 5.27 10.95 6.49
CA ILE A 40 4.02 11.32 5.81
C ILE A 40 2.84 10.57 6.45
N THR A 41 1.81 11.32 6.84
CA THR A 41 0.62 10.80 7.51
C THR A 41 -0.46 10.44 6.51
N VAL A 42 -1.45 9.66 6.95
CA VAL A 42 -2.64 9.37 6.11
C VAL A 42 -3.43 10.61 5.74
N TYR A 43 -3.28 11.71 6.49
CA TYR A 43 -3.98 12.97 6.24
C TYR A 43 -3.38 13.76 5.07
N GLU A 44 -2.19 13.38 4.63
CA GLU A 44 -1.48 13.97 3.49
C GLU A 44 -1.55 13.06 2.24
N ILE A 45 -2.40 12.02 2.27
CA ILE A 45 -2.45 10.98 1.24
C ILE A 45 -2.82 11.55 -0.13
N ASP A 46 -3.74 12.52 -0.20
CA ASP A 46 -4.23 13.06 -1.46
C ASP A 46 -3.12 13.80 -2.20
N ASP A 47 -2.46 14.77 -1.54
CA ASP A 47 -1.33 15.52 -2.10
C ASP A 47 -0.18 14.59 -2.52
N HIS A 48 0.09 13.58 -1.69
CA HIS A 48 1.14 12.61 -1.96
C HIS A 48 0.80 11.74 -3.18
N MET A 49 -0.44 11.28 -3.31
CA MET A 49 -0.86 10.42 -4.41
C MET A 49 -1.00 11.19 -5.72
N VAL A 50 -1.43 12.45 -5.69
CA VAL A 50 -1.39 13.36 -6.86
C VAL A 50 0.04 13.43 -7.42
N LYS A 51 1.05 13.50 -6.55
CA LYS A 51 2.46 13.56 -6.96
C LYS A 51 3.00 12.24 -7.50
N TYR A 52 2.67 11.11 -6.88
CA TYR A 52 3.37 9.84 -7.15
C TYR A 52 2.57 8.79 -7.92
N GLN A 53 1.24 8.92 -8.06
CA GLN A 53 0.38 7.88 -8.62
C GLN A 53 0.86 7.40 -10.01
N LYS A 54 1.17 8.31 -10.93
CA LYS A 54 1.63 7.94 -12.29
C LYS A 54 2.91 7.11 -12.24
N ALA A 55 3.86 7.50 -11.38
CA ALA A 55 5.12 6.79 -11.21
C ALA A 55 4.89 5.41 -10.56
N ILE A 56 3.99 5.32 -9.58
CA ILE A 56 3.62 4.04 -8.94
C ILE A 56 3.05 3.09 -9.99
N ILE A 57 2.08 3.54 -10.80
CA ILE A 57 1.47 2.73 -11.86
C ILE A 57 2.54 2.23 -12.84
N ALA A 58 3.37 3.13 -13.38
CA ALA A 58 4.42 2.76 -14.32
C ALA A 58 5.37 1.69 -13.73
N LYS A 59 5.83 1.90 -12.50
CA LYS A 59 6.73 0.99 -11.80
C LYS A 59 6.11 -0.36 -11.44
N LEU A 60 4.80 -0.40 -11.20
CA LEU A 60 4.09 -1.66 -10.98
C LEU A 60 3.99 -2.45 -12.29
N LEU A 61 3.68 -1.78 -13.40
CA LEU A 61 3.53 -2.41 -14.71
C LEU A 61 4.86 -2.91 -15.30
N ASP A 62 5.97 -2.18 -15.07
CA ASP A 62 7.30 -2.58 -15.54
C ASP A 62 8.09 -3.47 -14.55
N GLY A 63 7.53 -3.72 -13.37
CA GLY A 63 8.14 -4.57 -12.34
C GLY A 63 9.27 -3.91 -11.54
N THR A 64 9.44 -2.58 -11.61
CA THR A 64 10.50 -1.83 -10.91
C THR A 64 10.03 -1.12 -9.64
N TYR A 65 8.81 -1.38 -9.16
CA TYR A 65 8.33 -0.84 -7.90
C TYR A 65 9.12 -1.39 -6.70
N GLU A 66 9.86 -0.50 -6.03
CA GLU A 66 10.62 -0.83 -4.83
C GLU A 66 9.95 -0.17 -3.60
N PRO A 67 9.38 -0.97 -2.67
CA PRO A 67 8.84 -0.46 -1.42
C PRO A 67 9.93 0.16 -0.53
N GLN A 68 9.53 1.08 0.34
CA GLN A 68 10.42 1.63 1.36
C GLN A 68 10.56 0.66 2.55
N PRO A 69 11.68 0.74 3.29
CA PRO A 69 11.81 0.07 4.58
C PRO A 69 10.70 0.47 5.54
N VAL A 70 10.20 -0.49 6.32
CA VAL A 70 9.17 -0.22 7.32
C VAL A 70 9.75 0.42 8.58
N LYS A 71 9.02 1.36 9.18
CA LYS A 71 9.40 1.97 10.47
C LYS A 71 9.16 0.97 11.58
N ARG A 72 10.18 0.71 12.41
CA ARG A 72 10.07 -0.17 13.57
C ARG A 72 9.58 0.61 14.78
N VAL A 73 8.52 0.10 15.41
CA VAL A 73 7.97 0.67 16.65
C VAL A 73 7.66 -0.48 17.61
N SER A 74 8.05 -0.36 18.87
CA SER A 74 7.71 -1.32 19.91
C SER A 74 6.66 -0.70 20.83
N ILE A 75 5.50 -1.35 20.95
CA ILE A 75 4.42 -0.91 21.84
C ILE A 75 4.17 -1.95 22.94
N PRO A 76 3.79 -1.54 24.17
CA PRO A 76 3.44 -2.48 25.22
C PRO A 76 2.17 -3.26 24.86
N LYS A 77 2.12 -4.55 25.22
CA LYS A 77 0.89 -5.34 25.32
C LYS A 77 0.34 -5.28 26.74
N GLU A 78 -0.91 -5.68 26.90
CA GLU A 78 -1.59 -5.78 28.22
C GLU A 78 -0.85 -6.69 29.20
N ASN A 79 -0.18 -7.73 28.71
CA ASN A 79 0.57 -8.69 29.54
C ASN A 79 2.01 -8.25 29.88
N GLY A 80 2.37 -6.99 29.59
CA GLY A 80 3.70 -6.45 29.87
C GLY A 80 4.79 -6.81 28.85
N SER A 81 4.53 -7.71 27.90
CA SER A 81 5.47 -7.96 26.79
C SER A 81 5.38 -6.90 25.70
N MET A 82 6.42 -6.74 24.88
CA MET A 82 6.44 -5.77 23.77
C MET A 82 5.91 -6.39 22.47
N ARG A 83 5.11 -5.64 21.71
CA ARG A 83 4.73 -5.92 20.32
C ARG A 83 5.57 -5.07 19.38
N ASN A 84 6.37 -5.72 18.55
CA ASN A 84 7.14 -5.05 17.51
C ASN A 84 6.27 -4.90 16.26
N LEU A 85 6.08 -3.66 15.82
CA LEU A 85 5.37 -3.29 14.61
C LEU A 85 6.34 -2.88 13.51
N GLY A 86 5.97 -3.18 12.27
CA GLY A 86 6.56 -2.57 11.07
C GLY A 86 5.50 -1.70 10.41
N ILE A 87 5.76 -0.41 10.30
CA ILE A 87 4.81 0.57 9.77
C ILE A 87 5.32 1.02 8.40
N PRO A 88 4.70 0.59 7.28
CA PRO A 88 5.09 1.04 5.96
C PRO A 88 4.73 2.53 5.75
N VAL A 89 5.40 3.16 4.78
CA VAL A 89 5.01 4.50 4.33
C VAL A 89 3.61 4.46 3.69
N VAL A 90 2.93 5.60 3.63
CA VAL A 90 1.54 5.69 3.16
C VAL A 90 1.38 5.12 1.75
N ARG A 91 2.27 5.46 0.81
CA ARG A 91 2.19 4.94 -0.57
C ARG A 91 2.31 3.41 -0.65
N ASP A 92 3.16 2.81 0.20
CA ASP A 92 3.32 1.36 0.21
C ASP A 92 2.09 0.68 0.79
N ARG A 93 1.44 1.30 1.79
CA ARG A 93 0.14 0.84 2.28
C ARG A 93 -0.93 0.90 1.21
N VAL A 94 -0.94 1.94 0.37
CA VAL A 94 -1.85 2.04 -0.78
C VAL A 94 -1.60 0.91 -1.77
N VAL A 95 -0.35 0.66 -2.15
CA VAL A 95 0.00 -0.43 -3.07
C VAL A 95 -0.38 -1.79 -2.48
N GLN A 96 -0.07 -2.06 -1.21
CA GLN A 96 -0.47 -3.28 -0.52
C GLN A 96 -1.99 -3.46 -0.48
N GLN A 97 -2.73 -2.38 -0.20
CA GLN A 97 -4.19 -2.39 -0.17
C GLN A 97 -4.80 -2.59 -1.56
N ALA A 98 -4.17 -2.06 -2.60
CA ALA A 98 -4.56 -2.23 -3.99
C ALA A 98 -4.32 -3.67 -4.48
N ILE A 99 -3.25 -4.32 -4.01
CA ILE A 99 -3.00 -5.75 -4.22
C ILE A 99 -4.10 -6.57 -3.54
N LEU A 100 -4.36 -6.32 -2.25
CA LEU A 100 -5.38 -7.02 -1.45
C LEU A 100 -6.81 -6.87 -2.00
N GLN A 101 -7.09 -5.86 -2.82
CA GLN A 101 -8.39 -5.69 -3.47
C GLN A 101 -8.62 -6.68 -4.61
N ILE A 102 -7.55 -7.22 -5.20
CA ILE A 102 -7.59 -8.03 -6.40
C ILE A 102 -7.32 -9.52 -6.09
N ILE A 103 -6.54 -9.81 -5.04
CA ILE A 103 -6.22 -11.18 -4.59
C ILE A 103 -7.08 -11.61 -3.42
#